data_AF-A0A6B3GGT6-F1
#
_entry.id   AF-A0A6B3GGT6-F1
#
_cell.length_a   1.000
_cell.length_b   1.000
_cell.length_c   1.000
_cell.angle_alpha   90.00
_cell.angle_beta   90.00
_cell.angle_gamma   90.00
#
_symmetry.space_group_name_H-M   'P 1'
#
loop_
_entity.id
_entity.type
_entity.pdbx_description
1 polymer ?
#
loop_
_entity_poly.entity_id
_entity_poly.type
_entity_poly.pdbx_seq_one_letter_code
_entity_poly.pdbx_strand_id
1 'polypeptide(L)'
;YDNLDAKTGELCWKDLCRGPHLPTTRFIPAFKLMRNAAAYWRGSEKNPMLQRIYGTAWPTKDELKAHLEFLEEAAKRDHRKLGNELDLFSFPDQIGPGLAVFH
;
A
#
# COMPACT_ATOMS: atom_id res chain seq x y z
N TYR A 1 1.44 21.22 -8.02
CA TYR A 1 0.01 20.92 -8.07
C TYR A 1 -0.67 21.71 -6.97
N ASP A 2 -1.56 22.62 -7.34
CA ASP A 2 -2.24 23.52 -6.44
C ASP A 2 -3.70 23.05 -6.37
N ASN A 3 -4.12 22.55 -5.22
CA ASN A 3 -5.51 22.13 -5.00
C ASN A 3 -6.30 23.32 -4.48
N LEU A 4 -7.22 23.81 -5.31
CA LEU A 4 -8.05 24.97 -5.01
C LEU A 4 -9.46 24.52 -4.62
N ASP A 5 -10.07 25.22 -3.66
CA ASP A 5 -11.49 25.05 -3.35
C ASP A 5 -12.34 25.45 -4.57
N ALA A 6 -13.27 24.59 -4.97
CA ALA A 6 -14.05 24.79 -6.19
C ALA A 6 -15.09 25.94 -6.09
N LYS A 7 -15.42 26.40 -4.88
CA LYS A 7 -16.39 27.48 -4.64
C LYS A 7 -15.69 28.82 -4.41
N THR A 8 -14.61 28.83 -3.64
CA THR A 8 -13.92 30.08 -3.24
C THR A 8 -12.68 30.38 -4.08
N GLY A 9 -12.10 29.38 -4.75
CA GLY A 9 -10.83 29.49 -5.47
C GLY A 9 -9.61 29.58 -4.55
N GLU A 10 -9.79 29.42 -3.23
CA GLU A 10 -8.71 29.48 -2.26
C GLU A 10 -7.82 28.23 -2.32
N LEU A 11 -6.51 28.39 -2.09
CA LEU A 11 -5.56 27.28 -2.06
C LEU A 11 -5.74 26.45 -0.78
N CYS A 12 -6.23 25.22 -0.91
CA CYS A 12 -6.38 24.28 0.21
C CYS A 12 -5.05 23.62 0.56
N TRP A 13 -4.31 23.13 -0.44
CA TRP A 13 -2.99 22.52 -0.26
C TRP A 13 -2.20 22.51 -1.56
N LYS A 14 -0.88 22.36 -1.45
CA LYS A 14 0.04 22.35 -2.59
C LYS A 14 1.04 21.20 -2.47
N ASP A 15 1.32 20.57 -3.60
CA ASP A 15 2.32 19.50 -3.70
C ASP A 15 3.28 19.76 -4.87
N LEU A 16 4.55 19.37 -4.71
CA LEU A 16 5.62 19.53 -5.71
C LEU A 16 5.67 18.35 -6.68
N CYS A 17 4.52 17.96 -7.22
CA CYS A 17 4.43 16.89 -8.21
C CYS A 17 4.48 17.46 -9.64
N ARG A 18 5.16 16.74 -10.54
CA ARG A 18 5.28 17.08 -11.97
C ARG A 18 4.00 16.79 -12.78
N GLY A 19 3.17 15.85 -12.33
CA GLY A 19 1.93 15.46 -13.01
C GLY A 19 2.12 14.58 -14.27
N PRO A 20 1.07 14.40 -15.10
CA PRO A 20 -0.21 15.13 -15.05
C PRO A 20 -1.11 14.70 -13.88
N HIS A 21 -2.01 15.60 -13.49
CA HIS A 21 -3.06 15.34 -12.48
C HIS A 21 -4.44 15.40 -13.13
N LEU A 22 -5.42 14.75 -12.49
CA LEU A 22 -6.82 14.90 -12.88
C LEU A 22 -7.27 16.36 -12.69
N PRO A 23 -8.11 16.90 -13.59
CA PRO A 23 -8.60 18.28 -13.49
C PRO A 23 -9.40 18.54 -12.21
N THR A 24 -10.08 17.52 -11.67
CA THR A 24 -10.82 17.59 -10.41
C THR A 24 -10.82 16.23 -9.70
N THR A 25 -10.87 16.25 -8.38
CA THR A 25 -10.97 15.05 -7.53
C THR A 25 -12.27 14.27 -7.73
N ARG A 26 -13.30 14.87 -8.36
CA ARG A 26 -14.54 14.17 -8.73
C ARG A 26 -14.31 12.99 -9.68
N PHE A 27 -13.20 13.00 -10.42
CA PHE A 27 -12.80 11.88 -11.30
C PHE A 27 -12.15 10.71 -10.54
N ILE A 28 -12.17 10.71 -9.20
CA ILE A 28 -11.69 9.62 -8.36
C ILE A 28 -12.88 9.00 -7.62
N PRO A 29 -13.73 8.21 -8.29
CA PRO A 29 -14.99 7.73 -7.72
C PRO A 29 -14.82 6.55 -6.76
N ALA A 30 -13.73 5.78 -6.89
CA ALA A 30 -13.46 4.60 -6.09
C ALA A 30 -11.99 4.55 -5.68
N PHE A 31 -11.70 4.65 -4.39
CA PHE A 31 -10.37 4.45 -3.83
C PHE A 31 -10.46 3.75 -2.47
N LYS A 32 -9.38 3.08 -2.07
CA LYS A 32 -9.29 2.41 -0.76
C LYS A 32 -7.89 2.52 -0.18
N LEU A 33 -7.81 2.82 1.12
CA LEU A 33 -6.58 2.67 1.90
C LEU A 33 -6.37 1.21 2.25
N MET A 34 -5.14 0.74 2.07
CA MET A 34 -4.80 -0.68 2.18
C MET A 34 -4.08 -0.96 3.50
N ARG A 35 -2.76 -0.77 3.53
CA ARG A 35 -1.93 -1.02 4.72
C ARG A 35 -0.98 0.15 4.96
N ASN A 36 -0.56 0.29 6.21
CA ASN A 36 0.61 1.09 6.55
C ASN A 36 1.89 0.25 6.41
N ALA A 37 3.03 0.93 6.33
CA ALA A 37 4.35 0.34 6.40
C ALA A 37 5.35 1.38 6.90
N ALA A 38 6.46 0.90 7.44
CA ALA A 38 7.65 1.72 7.63
C ALA A 38 8.50 1.70 6.35
N ALA A 39 9.13 2.82 6.03
CA ALA A 39 10.10 2.91 4.95
C ALA A 39 11.22 3.90 5.30
N TYR A 40 12.38 3.71 4.70
CA TYR A 40 13.51 4.62 4.87
C TYR A 40 13.76 5.42 3.59
N TRP A 41 14.20 6.67 3.74
CA TRP A 41 14.55 7.51 2.60
C TRP A 41 15.66 6.85 1.78
N ARG A 42 15.41 6.66 0.48
CA ARG A 42 16.29 5.92 -0.46
C ARG A 42 16.66 4.50 0.01
N GLY A 43 15.86 3.90 0.89
CA GLY A 43 16.14 2.58 1.47
C GLY A 43 17.31 2.54 2.45
N SER A 44 17.84 3.69 2.88
CA SER A 44 18.96 3.75 3.83
C SER A 44 18.46 3.83 5.26
N GLU A 45 18.73 2.79 6.05
CA GLU A 45 18.40 2.69 7.49
C GLU A 45 19.07 3.75 8.37
N LYS A 46 20.10 4.43 7.86
CA LYS A 46 20.75 5.56 8.53
C LYS A 46 19.85 6.79 8.61
N ASN A 47 18.82 6.85 7.77
CA ASN A 47 17.86 7.95 7.75
C ASN A 47 16.71 7.68 8.74
N PRO A 48 15.98 8.72 9.18
CA PRO A 48 14.78 8.54 9.97
C PRO A 48 13.74 7.64 9.26
N MET A 49 13.05 6.82 10.06
CA MET A 49 11.96 5.98 9.57
C MET A 49 10.76 6.84 9.20
N LEU A 50 10.25 6.65 7.99
CA LEU A 50 9.06 7.30 7.45
C LEU A 50 7.86 6.35 7.49
N GLN A 51 6.67 6.91 7.64
CA GLN A 51 5.42 6.16 7.52
C GLN A 51 4.95 6.20 6.06
N ARG A 52 4.71 5.03 5.48
CA ARG A 52 4.16 4.86 4.14
C ARG A 52 2.76 4.29 4.22
N ILE A 53 1.81 4.96 3.60
CA ILE A 53 0.42 4.50 3.50
C ILE A 53 0.19 4.02 2.06
N TYR A 54 -0.20 2.76 1.91
CA TYR A 54 -0.58 2.21 0.60
C TYR A 54 -2.07 2.41 0.36
N GLY A 55 -2.43 2.71 -0.88
CA GLY A 55 -3.81 2.83 -1.34
C GLY A 55 -3.93 2.40 -2.81
N THR A 56 -5.15 2.18 -3.27
CA THR A 56 -5.48 1.86 -4.66
C THR A 56 -6.69 2.69 -5.11
N ALA A 57 -6.76 3.04 -6.38
CA ALA A 57 -7.84 3.85 -6.96
C ALA A 57 -8.22 3.32 -8.35
N TRP A 58 -9.52 3.34 -8.65
CA TRP A 58 -10.11 2.75 -9.86
C TRP A 58 -11.17 3.66 -10.49
N PRO A 59 -11.41 3.55 -11.81
CA PRO A 59 -12.47 4.28 -12.51
C PRO A 59 -13.88 3.94 -12.03
N THR A 60 -14.11 2.71 -11.54
CA THR A 60 -15.43 2.25 -11.08
C THR A 60 -15.32 1.51 -9.75
N LYS A 61 -16.44 1.45 -9.01
CA LYS A 61 -16.51 0.70 -7.74
C LYS A 61 -16.43 -0.82 -7.96
N ASP A 62 -16.94 -1.30 -9.09
CA ASP A 62 -16.94 -2.73 -9.42
C ASP A 62 -15.51 -3.22 -9.72
N GLU A 63 -14.71 -2.44 -10.44
CA GLU A 63 -13.28 -2.74 -10.66
C GLU A 63 -12.49 -2.74 -9.34
N LEU A 64 -12.74 -1.76 -8.47
CA LEU A 64 -12.13 -1.75 -7.14
C LEU A 64 -12.51 -3.01 -6.37
N LYS A 65 -13.78 -3.41 -6.38
CA LYS A 65 -14.26 -4.61 -5.68
C LYS A 65 -13.58 -5.87 -6.24
N ALA A 66 -13.56 -6.05 -7.55
CA ALA A 66 -12.90 -7.18 -8.20
C ALA A 66 -11.40 -7.25 -7.85
N HIS A 67 -10.71 -6.11 -7.79
CA HIS A 67 -9.31 -6.06 -7.37
C HIS A 67 -9.11 -6.48 -5.91
N LEU A 68 -10.00 -6.07 -5.02
CA LEU A 68 -9.94 -6.44 -3.60
C LEU A 68 -10.21 -7.92 -3.38
N GLU A 69 -11.17 -8.50 -4.10
CA GLU A 69 -11.45 -9.94 -4.09
C GLU A 69 -10.23 -10.73 -4.59
N PHE A 70 -9.59 -10.27 -5.67
CA PHE A 70 -8.35 -10.86 -6.16
C PHE A 70 -7.23 -10.84 -5.10
N LEU A 71 -7.05 -9.73 -4.39
CA LEU A 71 -6.03 -9.62 -3.34
C LEU A 71 -6.34 -10.52 -2.14
N GLU A 72 -7.62 -10.69 -1.77
CA GLU A 72 -8.03 -11.61 -0.72
C GLU A 72 -7.72 -13.06 -1.10
N GLU A 73 -8.03 -13.44 -2.34
CA GLU A 73 -7.71 -14.77 -2.88
C GLU A 73 -6.20 -15.02 -2.95
N ALA A 74 -5.40 -14.01 -3.31
CA ALA A 74 -3.95 -14.10 -3.27
C ALA A 74 -3.42 -14.27 -1.83
N ALA A 75 -4.00 -13.56 -0.85
CA ALA A 75 -3.60 -13.66 0.55
C ALA A 75 -3.89 -15.03 1.16
N LYS A 76 -4.95 -15.72 0.73
CA LYS A 76 -5.25 -17.10 1.14
C LYS A 76 -4.18 -18.11 0.69
N ARG A 77 -3.43 -17.79 -0.37
CA ARG A 77 -2.40 -18.65 -0.98
C ARG A 77 -0.97 -18.21 -0.66
N ASP A 78 -0.80 -17.37 0.37
CA ASP A 78 0.52 -16.94 0.81
C ASP A 78 1.28 -18.13 1.42
N HIS A 79 2.43 -18.48 0.83
CA HIS A 79 3.27 -19.60 1.27
C HIS A 79 3.73 -19.44 2.73
N ARG A 80 3.84 -18.22 3.26
CA ARG A 80 4.21 -17.99 4.67
C ARG A 80 3.08 -18.36 5.61
N LYS A 81 1.84 -18.08 5.20
CA LYS A 81 0.64 -18.47 5.96
C LYS A 81 0.48 -19.99 5.91
N LEU A 82 0.48 -20.56 4.71
CA LEU A 82 0.31 -22.00 4.52
C LEU A 82 1.47 -22.81 5.11
N GLY A 83 2.71 -22.33 4.99
CA GLY A 83 3.89 -22.98 5.54
C GLY A 83 3.83 -23.10 7.07
N ASN A 84 3.33 -22.07 7.75
CA ASN A 84 3.08 -22.13 9.18
C ASN A 84 1.87 -23.01 9.54
N GLU A 85 0.76 -22.91 8.80
CA GLU A 85 -0.47 -23.69 9.07
C GLU A 85 -0.29 -25.19 8.83
N LEU A 86 0.54 -25.57 7.85
CA LEU A 86 0.84 -26.96 7.48
C LEU A 86 2.15 -27.47 8.11
N ASP A 87 2.79 -26.67 8.97
CA ASP A 87 4.02 -27.02 9.67
C ASP A 87 5.18 -27.45 8.75
N LEU A 88 5.35 -26.77 7.61
CA LEU A 88 6.33 -27.13 6.58
C LEU A 88 7.73 -26.53 6.83
N PHE A 89 7.77 -25.31 7.36
CA PHE A 89 9.00 -24.62 7.71
C PHE A 89 8.74 -23.56 8.78
N SER A 90 9.79 -23.19 9.50
CA SER A 90 9.75 -22.15 10.53
C SER A 90 10.96 -21.21 10.45
N PHE A 91 10.86 -20.05 11.09
CA PHE A 91 11.95 -19.07 11.23
C PHE A 91 12.22 -18.79 12.72
N PRO A 92 13.03 -19.62 13.40
CA PRO A 92 13.34 -19.42 14.81
C PRO A 92 14.22 -18.19 15.05
N ASP A 93 13.83 -17.34 16.00
CA ASP A 93 14.58 -16.11 16.35
C ASP A 93 16.02 -16.40 16.81
N GLN A 94 16.27 -17.59 17.38
CA GLN A 94 17.59 -18.01 17.86
C GLN A 94 18.61 -18.22 16.73
N ILE A 95 18.14 -18.58 15.53
CA ILE A 95 19.01 -18.87 14.37
C ILE A 95 19.24 -17.58 13.58
N GLY A 96 18.24 -16.72 13.50
CA GLY A 96 18.32 -15.39 12.92
C GLY A 96 17.29 -15.14 11.82
N PRO A 97 16.96 -13.86 11.54
CA PRO A 97 15.94 -13.51 10.57
C PRO A 97 16.34 -13.95 9.15
N GLY A 98 15.41 -14.56 8.44
CA GLY A 98 15.60 -15.00 7.05
C GLY A 98 16.22 -16.38 6.87
N LEU A 99 16.55 -17.10 7.95
CA LEU A 99 17.06 -18.48 7.89
C LEU A 99 15.90 -19.46 8.14
N ALA A 100 15.41 -20.10 7.07
CA ALA A 100 14.32 -21.06 7.14
C ALA A 100 14.81 -22.43 7.64
N VAL A 101 14.09 -23.01 8.58
CA VAL A 101 14.25 -24.40 9.02
C VAL A 101 13.08 -25.21 8.46
N PHE A 102 13.38 -26.21 7.64
CA PHE A 102 12.37 -27.11 7.08
C PHE A 102 12.14 -28.28 8.04
N HIS A 103 10.88 -28.66 8.23
CA HIS A 103 10.48 -29.73 9.15
C HIS A 103 10.47 -31.10 8.46
#